data_AF-A0A9C9X3Y9-F1
#
_entry.id   AF-A0A9C9X3Y9-F1
#
_cell.length_a   1.000
_cell.length_b   1.000
_cell.length_c   1.000
_cell.angle_alpha   90.00
_cell.angle_beta   90.00
_cell.angle_gamma   90.00
#
_symmetry.space_group_name_H-M   'P 1'
#
loop_
_entity.id
_entity.type
_entity.pdbx_description
1 polymer ?
#
loop_
_entity_poly.entity_id
_entity_poly.type
_entity_poly.pdbx_seq_one_letter_code
_entity_poly.pdbx_strand_id
1 'polypeptide(L)'
;MEEILKKLADLVGRGKVDQNFPYPPDLKGEPGVVEYTRKALDAGIPARQILSDGLMIGMKNVGDRFGRGEAFIPDLMISAKAMTAATDLLKPYFDAGNVQPRGEFIIGTVAGDLHDIGKNIVKMILEGAGWKVIDLGNNVSTERFLKAVDSHPGAVVGMSALLTTTMENMEKTVRTLKEKYPGQIIVIGGAPITEDFRKRIGADAYFPSPHELPDYLKEVLRVAEQRPKR
;
A
#
# COMPACT_ATOMS: atom_id res chain seq x y z
N MET A 1 -4.22 20.44 19.53
CA MET A 1 -4.03 19.03 19.13
C MET A 1 -4.70 18.75 17.78
N GLU A 2 -5.99 19.03 17.63
CA GLU A 2 -6.74 18.82 16.37
C GLU A 2 -6.15 19.56 15.17
N GLU A 3 -5.72 20.81 15.35
CA GLU A 3 -5.04 21.60 14.31
C GLU A 3 -3.73 20.97 13.79
N ILE A 4 -2.98 20.29 14.66
CA ILE A 4 -1.72 19.62 14.25
C ILE A 4 -2.03 18.42 13.36
N LEU A 5 -3.06 17.65 13.69
CA LEU A 5 -3.50 16.49 12.91
C LEU A 5 -4.07 16.91 11.55
N LYS A 6 -4.90 17.96 11.51
CA LYS A 6 -5.40 18.54 10.25
C LYS A 6 -4.24 19.01 9.37
N LYS A 7 -3.23 19.65 9.97
CA LYS A 7 -2.06 20.10 9.21
C LYS A 7 -1.21 18.94 8.70
N LEU A 8 -1.07 17.86 9.45
CA LEU A 8 -0.42 16.64 8.97
C LEU A 8 -1.16 16.02 7.79
N ALA A 9 -2.49 15.98 7.82
CA ALA A 9 -3.30 15.49 6.70
C ALA A 9 -3.09 16.34 5.43
N ASP A 10 -3.09 17.67 5.56
CA ASP A 10 -2.78 18.60 4.46
C ASP A 10 -1.37 18.34 3.89
N LEU A 11 -0.35 18.29 4.74
CA LEU A 11 1.04 18.11 4.32
C LEU A 11 1.27 16.75 3.63
N VAL A 12 0.67 15.67 4.12
CA VAL A 12 0.72 14.36 3.44
C VAL A 12 0.01 14.43 2.09
N GLY A 13 -1.23 14.93 2.03
CA GLY A 13 -2.00 15.00 0.79
C GLY A 13 -1.40 15.92 -0.27
N ARG A 14 -0.48 16.80 0.13
CA ARG A 14 0.29 17.69 -0.73
C ARG A 14 1.73 17.22 -0.97
N GLY A 15 2.16 16.13 -0.34
CA GLY A 15 3.50 15.56 -0.53
C GLY A 15 4.64 16.38 0.08
N LYS A 16 4.38 17.20 1.10
CA LYS A 16 5.43 18.01 1.73
C LYS A 16 6.20 17.20 2.79
N VAL A 17 7.36 16.66 2.43
CA VAL A 17 8.17 15.77 3.27
C VAL A 17 8.77 16.51 4.49
N ASP A 18 9.61 17.50 4.23
CA ASP A 18 10.34 18.26 5.25
C ASP A 18 10.69 19.66 4.72
N GLN A 19 11.32 20.49 5.55
CA GLN A 19 11.69 21.86 5.20
C GLN A 19 12.59 21.96 3.95
N ASN A 20 13.49 21.00 3.78
CA ASN A 20 14.47 20.96 2.69
C ASN A 20 13.90 20.36 1.41
N PHE A 21 12.78 19.64 1.50
CA PHE A 21 12.16 19.00 0.35
C PHE A 21 11.53 20.05 -0.58
N PRO A 22 11.90 20.06 -1.88
CA PRO A 22 11.56 21.16 -2.80
C PRO A 22 10.09 21.15 -3.27
N TYR A 23 9.33 20.09 -2.97
CA TYR A 23 7.93 19.97 -3.37
C TYR A 23 6.98 20.01 -2.14
N PRO A 24 5.77 20.55 -2.31
CA PRO A 24 5.33 21.32 -3.48
C PRO A 24 6.02 22.70 -3.55
N PRO A 25 6.17 23.31 -4.74
CA PRO A 25 6.98 24.53 -4.91
C PRO A 25 6.52 25.71 -4.06
N ASP A 26 5.22 25.82 -3.79
CA ASP A 26 4.64 26.88 -2.97
C ASP A 26 4.83 26.68 -1.47
N LEU A 27 5.28 25.49 -1.04
CA LEU A 27 5.70 25.19 0.34
C LEU A 27 7.23 25.02 0.44
N LYS A 28 8.00 25.56 -0.50
CA LYS A 28 9.46 25.48 -0.45
C LYS A 28 9.99 26.23 0.78
N GLY A 29 10.81 25.56 1.59
CA GLY A 29 11.35 26.14 2.83
C GLY A 29 10.39 26.14 4.02
N GLU A 30 9.14 25.71 3.83
CA GLU A 30 8.16 25.54 4.91
C GLU A 30 8.31 24.16 5.59
N PRO A 31 7.99 24.01 6.88
CA PRO A 31 8.03 22.72 7.57
C PRO A 31 7.07 21.70 6.92
N GLY A 32 7.51 20.43 6.88
CA GLY A 32 6.74 19.32 6.34
C GLY A 32 6.24 18.36 7.39
N VAL A 33 5.85 17.17 6.93
CA VAL A 33 5.32 16.12 7.80
C VAL A 33 6.34 15.66 8.84
N VAL A 34 7.64 15.71 8.57
CA VAL A 34 8.69 15.35 9.53
C VAL A 34 8.64 16.26 10.75
N GLU A 35 8.64 17.58 10.55
CA GLU A 35 8.63 18.56 11.63
C GLU A 35 7.30 18.55 12.38
N TYR A 36 6.17 18.45 11.67
CA TYR A 36 4.85 18.41 12.30
C TYR A 36 4.59 17.09 13.04
N THR A 37 5.18 15.97 12.60
CA THR A 37 5.07 14.68 13.31
C THR A 37 5.83 14.75 14.63
N ARG A 38 7.06 15.32 14.64
CA ARG A 38 7.80 15.59 15.88
C ARG A 38 7.02 16.50 16.82
N LYS A 39 6.48 17.60 16.30
CA LYS A 39 5.64 18.52 17.07
C LYS A 39 4.41 17.85 17.68
N ALA A 40 3.78 16.92 16.96
CA ALA A 40 2.65 16.14 17.46
C ALA A 40 3.06 15.20 18.61
N LEU A 41 4.20 14.50 18.45
CA LEU A 41 4.76 13.64 19.50
C LEU A 41 5.15 14.44 20.75
N ASP A 42 5.82 15.57 20.58
CA ASP A 42 6.23 16.47 21.68
C ASP A 42 5.03 17.06 22.42
N ALA A 43 3.91 17.26 21.71
CA ALA A 43 2.64 17.68 22.29
C ALA A 43 1.87 16.54 23.00
N GLY A 44 2.45 15.33 23.08
CA GLY A 44 1.87 14.17 23.74
C GLY A 44 0.74 13.50 22.96
N ILE A 45 0.59 13.80 21.67
CA ILE A 45 -0.43 13.14 20.84
C ILE A 45 0.00 11.68 20.62
N PRO A 46 -0.86 10.68 20.92
CA PRO A 46 -0.52 9.29 20.72
C PRO A 46 -0.11 8.98 19.28
N ALA A 47 0.96 8.22 19.07
CA ALA A 47 1.45 7.84 17.73
C ALA A 47 0.36 7.19 16.87
N ARG A 48 -0.52 6.38 17.48
CA ARG A 48 -1.69 5.82 16.81
C ARG A 48 -2.60 6.89 16.23
N GLN A 49 -2.87 7.95 16.99
CA GLN A 49 -3.75 9.04 16.59
C GLN A 49 -3.10 9.90 15.50
N ILE A 50 -1.80 10.16 15.60
CA ILE A 50 -1.02 10.84 14.55
C ILE A 50 -1.17 10.08 13.22
N LEU A 51 -1.03 8.75 13.28
CA LEU A 51 -1.15 7.88 12.11
C LEU A 51 -2.58 7.88 11.54
N SER A 52 -3.59 7.57 12.36
CA SER A 52 -4.97 7.37 11.89
C SER A 52 -5.67 8.66 11.50
N ASP A 53 -5.52 9.71 12.31
CA ASP A 53 -6.35 10.91 12.24
C ASP A 53 -5.63 12.07 11.52
N GLY A 54 -4.32 11.96 11.33
CA GLY A 54 -3.52 12.90 10.54
C GLY A 54 -3.06 12.27 9.24
N LEU A 55 -2.07 11.40 9.32
CA LEU A 55 -1.32 10.97 8.15
C LEU A 55 -2.16 10.14 7.15
N MET A 56 -2.93 9.17 7.64
CA MET A 56 -3.79 8.32 6.81
C MET A 56 -4.92 9.11 6.13
N ILE A 57 -5.41 10.18 6.77
CA ILE A 57 -6.40 11.09 6.17
C ILE A 57 -5.78 11.80 4.96
N GLY A 58 -4.54 12.26 5.07
CA GLY A 58 -3.82 12.87 3.94
C GLY A 58 -3.66 11.91 2.75
N MET A 59 -3.29 10.66 3.00
CA MET A 59 -3.20 9.65 1.93
C MET A 59 -4.55 9.34 1.29
N LYS A 60 -5.63 9.31 2.08
CA LYS A 60 -6.99 9.15 1.54
C LYS A 60 -7.34 10.33 0.63
N ASN A 61 -7.08 11.56 1.06
CA ASN A 61 -7.44 12.76 0.31
C ASN A 61 -6.76 12.81 -1.08
N VAL A 62 -5.48 12.45 -1.18
CA VAL A 62 -4.81 12.38 -2.50
C VAL A 62 -5.33 11.23 -3.35
N GLY A 63 -5.68 10.09 -2.76
CA GLY A 63 -6.34 8.98 -3.45
C GLY A 63 -7.71 9.39 -4.03
N ASP A 64 -8.52 10.08 -3.25
CA ASP A 64 -9.82 10.61 -3.68
C ASP A 64 -9.66 11.62 -4.83
N ARG A 65 -8.67 12.52 -4.73
CA ARG A 65 -8.33 13.48 -5.81
C ARG A 65 -7.88 12.76 -7.08
N PHE A 66 -7.07 11.71 -6.96
CA PHE A 66 -6.64 10.91 -8.10
C PHE A 66 -7.83 10.23 -8.78
N GLY A 67 -8.76 9.65 -8.01
CA GLY A 67 -9.98 9.05 -8.54
C GLY A 67 -10.90 10.04 -9.27
N ARG A 68 -10.86 11.33 -8.91
CA ARG A 68 -11.57 12.42 -9.60
C ARG A 68 -10.79 13.05 -10.76
N GLY A 69 -9.56 12.62 -11.04
CA GLY A 69 -8.69 13.22 -12.06
C GLY A 69 -8.06 14.55 -11.66
N GLU A 70 -8.07 14.90 -10.37
CA GLU A 70 -7.51 16.15 -9.79
C GLU A 70 -6.07 15.96 -9.24
N ALA A 71 -5.54 14.74 -9.34
CA ALA A 71 -4.18 14.37 -8.99
C ALA A 71 -3.68 13.27 -9.93
N PHE A 72 -2.37 13.19 -10.09
CA PHE A 72 -1.71 12.24 -10.98
C PHE A 72 -0.81 11.27 -10.20
N ILE A 73 -0.23 10.30 -10.91
CA ILE A 73 0.69 9.32 -10.30
C ILE A 73 1.81 10.03 -9.51
N PRO A 74 2.49 11.07 -10.02
CA PRO A 74 3.51 11.79 -9.25
C PRO A 74 3.01 12.34 -7.91
N ASP A 75 1.76 12.82 -7.83
CA ASP A 75 1.18 13.32 -6.58
C ASP A 75 1.02 12.20 -5.55
N LEU A 76 0.53 11.03 -5.98
CA LEU A 76 0.45 9.84 -5.13
C LEU A 76 1.84 9.42 -4.63
N MET A 77 2.85 9.46 -5.52
CA MET A 77 4.21 9.07 -5.18
C MET A 77 4.85 9.99 -4.14
N ILE A 78 4.71 11.30 -4.32
CA ILE A 78 5.27 12.27 -3.38
C ILE A 78 4.50 12.26 -2.05
N SER A 79 3.17 12.08 -2.08
CA SER A 79 2.35 11.93 -0.86
C SER A 79 2.73 10.68 -0.07
N ALA A 80 2.94 9.55 -0.76
CA ALA A 80 3.41 8.33 -0.12
C ALA A 80 4.82 8.51 0.48
N LYS A 81 5.73 9.24 -0.19
CA LYS A 81 7.04 9.56 0.36
C LYS A 81 6.95 10.40 1.64
N ALA A 82 6.07 11.40 1.68
CA ALA A 82 5.81 12.18 2.89
C ALA A 82 5.29 11.26 4.01
N MET A 83 4.30 10.44 3.71
CA MET A 83 3.76 9.45 4.65
C MET A 83 4.83 8.49 5.20
N THR A 84 5.71 7.94 4.35
CA THR A 84 6.84 7.11 4.79
C THR A 84 7.77 7.87 5.74
N ALA A 85 8.15 9.11 5.40
CA ALA A 85 9.02 9.91 6.26
C ALA A 85 8.42 10.18 7.65
N ALA A 86 7.10 10.40 7.71
CA ALA A 86 6.39 10.57 8.98
C ALA A 86 6.30 9.26 9.77
N THR A 87 5.94 8.15 9.10
CA THR A 87 5.82 6.83 9.75
C THR A 87 7.16 6.28 10.25
N ASP A 88 8.28 6.62 9.61
CA ASP A 88 9.62 6.30 10.10
C ASP A 88 9.89 6.87 11.49
N LEU A 89 9.35 8.05 11.80
CA LEU A 89 9.43 8.65 13.14
C LEU A 89 8.52 7.96 14.16
N LEU A 90 7.45 7.30 13.70
CA LEU A 90 6.52 6.57 14.54
C LEU A 90 7.00 5.14 14.84
N LYS A 91 7.96 4.59 14.08
CA LYS A 91 8.49 3.22 14.26
C LYS A 91 8.87 2.85 15.70
N PRO A 92 9.60 3.69 16.47
CA PRO A 92 9.94 3.35 17.87
C PRO A 92 8.71 3.15 18.76
N TYR A 93 7.58 3.80 18.42
CA TYR A 93 6.32 3.65 19.12
C TYR A 93 5.54 2.41 18.66
N PHE A 94 5.80 1.92 17.45
CA PHE A 94 5.24 0.66 16.94
C PHE A 94 5.87 -0.55 17.64
N ASP A 95 7.20 -0.54 17.77
CA ASP A 95 7.97 -1.63 18.40
C ASP A 95 7.68 -1.76 19.90
N ALA A 96 7.28 -0.67 20.56
CA ALA A 96 6.79 -0.67 21.93
C ALA A 96 5.36 -1.25 22.08
N GLY A 97 4.75 -1.74 20.99
CA GLY A 97 3.43 -2.38 20.98
C GLY A 97 2.23 -1.42 20.86
N ASN A 98 2.45 -0.12 20.64
CA ASN A 98 1.33 0.85 20.64
C ASN A 98 0.56 0.92 19.32
N VAL A 99 1.12 0.43 18.21
CA VAL A 99 0.47 0.43 16.88
C VAL A 99 0.91 -0.80 16.09
N GLN A 100 -0.05 -1.52 15.52
CA GLN A 100 0.21 -2.64 14.60
C GLN A 100 -0.05 -2.23 13.14
N PRO A 101 0.67 -2.84 12.17
CA PRO A 101 0.32 -2.71 10.76
C PRO A 101 -1.14 -3.10 10.53
N ARG A 102 -1.79 -2.50 9.52
CA ARG A 102 -3.17 -2.86 9.16
C ARG A 102 -3.29 -4.33 8.74
N GLY A 103 -2.26 -4.84 8.09
CA GLY A 103 -2.16 -6.19 7.58
C GLY A 103 -0.87 -6.38 6.80
N GLU A 104 -0.67 -7.60 6.32
CA GLU A 104 0.48 -7.96 5.50
C GLU A 104 0.05 -8.12 4.03
N PHE A 105 0.88 -7.63 3.12
CA PHE A 105 0.65 -7.72 1.68
C PHE A 105 1.92 -8.22 0.99
N ILE A 106 1.88 -9.42 0.43
CA ILE A 106 2.94 -9.99 -0.40
C ILE A 106 2.79 -9.44 -1.81
N ILE A 107 3.85 -8.93 -2.41
CA ILE A 107 3.80 -8.43 -3.80
C ILE A 107 4.97 -8.94 -4.63
N GLY A 108 4.72 -9.32 -5.89
CA GLY A 108 5.77 -9.70 -6.83
C GLY A 108 5.36 -9.57 -8.29
N THR A 109 6.34 -9.31 -9.15
CA THR A 109 6.16 -9.45 -10.61
C THR A 109 6.42 -10.91 -10.99
N VAL A 110 5.50 -11.51 -11.75
CA VAL A 110 5.49 -12.95 -12.02
C VAL A 110 6.71 -13.43 -12.82
N ALA A 111 6.95 -14.74 -12.82
CA ALA A 111 8.06 -15.37 -13.53
C ALA A 111 8.10 -14.96 -15.01
N GLY A 112 9.31 -14.74 -15.52
CA GLY A 112 9.57 -14.29 -16.89
C GLY A 112 9.35 -12.79 -17.11
N ASP A 113 8.88 -12.04 -16.12
CA ASP A 113 8.60 -10.61 -16.22
C ASP A 113 9.50 -9.79 -15.28
N LEU A 114 10.23 -8.83 -15.86
CA LEU A 114 11.19 -7.99 -15.17
C LEU A 114 10.65 -6.60 -14.83
N HIS A 115 9.45 -6.25 -15.32
CA HIS A 115 8.88 -4.92 -15.12
C HIS A 115 8.39 -4.75 -13.69
N ASP A 116 8.83 -3.69 -13.03
CA ASP A 116 8.58 -3.50 -11.60
C ASP A 116 8.06 -2.10 -11.25
N ILE A 117 7.99 -1.16 -12.20
CA ILE A 117 7.53 0.21 -11.95
C ILE A 117 6.12 0.21 -11.33
N GLY A 118 5.15 -0.46 -11.95
CA GLY A 118 3.78 -0.54 -11.44
C GLY A 118 3.72 -1.20 -10.05
N LYS A 119 4.45 -2.31 -9.87
CA LYS A 119 4.59 -3.01 -8.59
C LYS A 119 5.16 -2.10 -7.49
N ASN A 120 6.20 -1.34 -7.80
CA ASN A 120 6.86 -0.44 -6.85
C ASN A 120 5.95 0.74 -6.47
N ILE A 121 5.12 1.24 -7.39
CA ILE A 121 4.09 2.24 -7.08
C ILE A 121 3.05 1.65 -6.11
N VAL A 122 2.54 0.44 -6.37
CA VAL A 122 1.59 -0.24 -5.47
C VAL A 122 2.20 -0.42 -4.07
N LYS A 123 3.44 -0.95 -4.01
CA LYS A 123 4.18 -1.10 -2.75
C LYS A 123 4.20 0.19 -1.95
N MET A 124 4.65 1.27 -2.58
CA MET A 124 4.80 2.56 -1.92
C MET A 124 3.46 3.13 -1.44
N ILE A 125 2.38 2.97 -2.23
CA ILE A 125 1.03 3.37 -1.83
C ILE A 125 0.54 2.57 -0.63
N LEU A 126 0.79 1.26 -0.59
CA LEU A 126 0.36 0.39 0.50
C LEU A 126 1.16 0.63 1.79
N GLU A 127 2.49 0.79 1.69
CA GLU A 127 3.34 1.21 2.81
C GLU A 127 2.84 2.55 3.36
N GLY A 128 2.54 3.51 2.47
CA GLY A 128 1.89 4.77 2.83
C GLY A 128 0.51 4.58 3.46
N ALA A 129 -0.25 3.56 3.09
CA ALA A 129 -1.53 3.25 3.72
C ALA A 129 -1.40 2.49 5.05
N GLY A 130 -0.18 2.28 5.58
CA GLY A 130 0.10 1.61 6.85
C GLY A 130 0.11 0.08 6.79
N TRP A 131 0.35 -0.48 5.60
CA TRP A 131 0.51 -1.93 5.41
C TRP A 131 1.96 -2.34 5.55
N LYS A 132 2.18 -3.57 6.05
CA LYS A 132 3.48 -4.23 5.95
C LYS A 132 3.56 -4.93 4.59
N VAL A 133 4.42 -4.43 3.70
CA VAL A 133 4.57 -4.99 2.35
C VAL A 133 5.78 -5.91 2.28
N ILE A 134 5.55 -7.16 1.86
CA ILE A 134 6.57 -8.18 1.61
C ILE A 134 6.84 -8.21 0.11
N ASP A 135 7.85 -7.47 -0.32
CA ASP A 135 8.23 -7.34 -1.72
C ASP A 135 9.15 -8.49 -2.17
N LEU A 136 8.64 -9.36 -3.04
CA LEU A 136 9.39 -10.46 -3.64
C LEU A 136 10.23 -10.01 -4.84
N GLY A 137 10.11 -8.77 -5.30
CA GLY A 137 10.81 -8.26 -6.47
C GLY A 137 10.14 -8.68 -7.78
N ASN A 138 10.96 -8.91 -8.81
CA ASN A 138 10.53 -9.33 -10.14
C ASN A 138 11.01 -10.74 -10.49
N ASN A 139 10.52 -11.27 -11.62
CA ASN A 139 10.78 -12.64 -12.05
C ASN A 139 10.51 -13.69 -10.95
N VAL A 140 9.38 -13.55 -10.25
CA VAL A 140 9.06 -14.35 -9.06
C VAL A 140 8.39 -15.65 -9.47
N SER A 141 9.08 -16.77 -9.19
CA SER A 141 8.57 -18.14 -9.38
C SER A 141 7.34 -18.43 -8.50
N THR A 142 6.46 -19.32 -8.95
CA THR A 142 5.31 -19.82 -8.17
C THR A 142 5.73 -20.36 -6.80
N GLU A 143 6.85 -21.09 -6.73
CA GLU A 143 7.38 -21.66 -5.49
C GLU A 143 7.77 -20.59 -4.47
N ARG A 144 8.23 -19.43 -4.94
CA ARG A 144 8.59 -18.30 -4.06
C ARG A 144 7.36 -17.60 -3.50
N PHE A 145 6.28 -17.50 -4.28
CA PHE A 145 4.98 -17.05 -3.75
C PHE A 145 4.44 -18.02 -2.70
N LEU A 146 4.51 -19.34 -2.96
CA LEU A 146 4.08 -20.36 -1.99
C LEU A 146 4.85 -20.23 -0.66
N LYS A 147 6.19 -20.14 -0.72
CA LYS A 147 7.03 -19.95 0.47
C LYS A 147 6.69 -18.65 1.22
N ALA A 148 6.40 -17.57 0.50
CA ALA A 148 6.04 -16.30 1.11
C ALA A 148 4.70 -16.40 1.87
N VAL A 149 3.70 -17.07 1.29
CA VAL A 149 2.40 -17.33 1.93
C VAL A 149 2.55 -18.24 3.15
N ASP A 150 3.36 -19.31 3.04
CA ASP A 150 3.67 -20.18 4.18
C ASP A 150 4.33 -19.43 5.34
N SER A 151 5.18 -18.43 5.03
CA SER A 151 5.88 -17.62 6.05
C SER A 151 5.03 -16.47 6.61
N HIS A 152 3.96 -16.08 5.92
CA HIS A 152 3.11 -14.93 6.25
C HIS A 152 1.62 -15.32 6.14
N PRO A 153 1.13 -16.20 7.03
CA PRO A 153 -0.24 -16.69 6.97
C PRO A 153 -1.24 -15.53 7.13
N GLY A 154 -2.21 -15.45 6.22
CA GLY A 154 -3.24 -14.40 6.23
C GLY A 154 -2.85 -13.12 5.48
N ALA A 155 -1.62 -13.01 4.97
CA ALA A 155 -1.24 -11.92 4.08
C ALA A 155 -2.03 -11.96 2.77
N VAL A 156 -2.37 -10.81 2.19
CA VAL A 156 -2.94 -10.73 0.84
C VAL A 156 -1.81 -10.85 -0.20
N VAL A 157 -2.06 -11.55 -1.31
CA VAL A 157 -1.06 -11.72 -2.38
C VAL A 157 -1.39 -10.82 -3.57
N GLY A 158 -0.48 -9.94 -3.93
CA GLY A 158 -0.50 -9.11 -5.13
C GLY A 158 0.43 -9.66 -6.21
N MET A 159 -0.06 -9.79 -7.44
CA MET A 159 0.77 -10.17 -8.60
C MET A 159 0.72 -9.10 -9.69
N SER A 160 1.89 -8.83 -10.30
CA SER A 160 2.01 -7.93 -11.44
C SER A 160 2.52 -8.68 -12.68
N ALA A 161 1.98 -8.35 -13.85
CA ALA A 161 2.52 -8.74 -15.17
C ALA A 161 2.32 -7.60 -16.18
N LEU A 162 3.32 -7.33 -17.02
CA LEU A 162 3.23 -6.34 -18.10
C LEU A 162 3.19 -6.99 -19.49
N LEU A 163 3.77 -8.18 -19.65
CA LEU A 163 3.81 -8.89 -20.93
C LEU A 163 2.66 -9.89 -21.05
N THR A 164 2.03 -9.98 -22.22
CA THR A 164 1.01 -11.00 -22.47
C THR A 164 1.57 -12.42 -22.37
N THR A 165 2.84 -12.60 -22.72
CA THR A 165 3.55 -13.89 -22.60
C THR A 165 3.78 -14.33 -21.15
N THR A 166 3.74 -13.40 -20.18
CA THR A 166 3.97 -13.71 -18.76
C THR A 166 2.67 -13.86 -17.99
N MET A 167 1.51 -13.56 -18.62
CA MET A 167 0.18 -13.78 -18.05
C MET A 167 -0.09 -15.26 -17.76
N GLU A 168 0.43 -16.19 -18.55
CA GLU A 168 0.29 -17.63 -18.28
C GLU A 168 0.99 -18.04 -16.98
N ASN A 169 2.12 -17.41 -16.64
CA ASN A 169 2.81 -17.64 -15.36
C ASN A 169 2.01 -17.08 -14.17
N MET A 170 1.31 -15.96 -14.37
CA MET A 170 0.35 -15.44 -13.39
C MET A 170 -0.78 -16.45 -13.17
N GLU A 171 -1.41 -16.92 -14.25
CA GLU A 171 -2.49 -17.92 -14.17
C GLU A 171 -2.06 -19.19 -13.44
N LYS A 172 -0.90 -19.75 -13.80
CA LYS A 172 -0.31 -20.91 -13.12
C LYS A 172 -0.19 -20.65 -11.62
N THR A 173 0.40 -19.51 -11.24
CA THR A 173 0.63 -19.17 -9.83
C THR A 173 -0.68 -18.99 -9.06
N VAL A 174 -1.67 -18.30 -9.63
CA VAL A 174 -2.98 -18.11 -9.01
C VAL A 174 -3.67 -19.45 -8.77
N ARG A 175 -3.73 -20.32 -9.78
CA ARG A 175 -4.35 -21.64 -9.65
C ARG A 175 -3.68 -22.48 -8.58
N THR A 176 -2.34 -22.57 -8.59
CA THR A 176 -1.60 -23.33 -7.57
C THR A 176 -1.84 -22.79 -6.16
N LEU A 177 -1.89 -21.46 -5.98
CA LEU A 177 -2.20 -20.87 -4.68
C LEU A 177 -3.63 -21.16 -4.24
N LYS A 178 -4.62 -21.08 -5.15
CA LYS A 178 -6.02 -21.39 -4.83
C LYS A 178 -6.26 -22.87 -4.54
N GLU A 179 -5.54 -23.76 -5.20
CA GLU A 179 -5.58 -25.20 -4.92
C GLU A 179 -5.00 -25.52 -3.53
N LYS A 180 -3.83 -24.95 -3.18
CA LYS A 180 -3.18 -25.20 -1.88
C LYS A 180 -3.85 -24.43 -0.72
N TYR A 181 -4.35 -23.23 -0.99
CA TYR A 181 -4.95 -22.33 0.00
C TYR A 181 -6.25 -21.72 -0.55
N PRO A 182 -7.38 -22.45 -0.48
CA PRO A 182 -8.66 -22.00 -1.05
C PRO A 182 -9.15 -20.64 -0.53
N GLY A 183 -8.76 -20.26 0.69
CA GLY A 183 -9.10 -18.98 1.32
C GLY A 183 -8.12 -17.83 1.06
N GLN A 184 -7.01 -18.06 0.34
CA GLN A 184 -6.01 -17.04 0.08
C GLN A 184 -6.59 -15.93 -0.80
N ILE A 185 -6.50 -14.68 -0.35
CA ILE A 185 -6.90 -13.51 -1.14
C ILE A 185 -5.77 -13.15 -2.10
N ILE A 186 -6.10 -13.05 -3.38
CA ILE A 186 -5.19 -12.79 -4.49
C ILE A 186 -5.72 -11.61 -5.31
N VAL A 187 -4.90 -10.57 -5.39
CA VAL A 187 -5.14 -9.38 -6.22
C VAL A 187 -4.16 -9.41 -7.39
N ILE A 188 -4.64 -9.12 -8.60
CA ILE A 188 -3.80 -9.07 -9.81
C ILE A 188 -3.85 -7.70 -10.46
N GLY A 189 -2.82 -7.35 -11.21
CA GLY A 189 -2.77 -6.11 -11.98
C GLY A 189 -1.62 -6.05 -12.97
N GLY A 190 -1.56 -4.94 -13.69
CA GLY A 190 -0.60 -4.69 -14.76
C GLY A 190 -1.29 -4.41 -16.10
N ALA A 191 -0.58 -3.77 -17.03
CA ALA A 191 -1.19 -3.15 -18.21
C ALA A 191 -2.05 -4.09 -19.10
N PRO A 192 -1.67 -5.36 -19.34
CA PRO A 192 -2.49 -6.25 -20.17
C PRO A 192 -3.60 -6.98 -19.40
N ILE A 193 -3.68 -6.80 -18.08
CA ILE A 193 -4.65 -7.51 -17.23
C ILE A 193 -6.03 -6.89 -17.37
N THR A 194 -7.06 -7.74 -17.38
CA THR A 194 -8.46 -7.33 -17.48
C THR A 194 -9.31 -8.06 -16.44
N GLU A 195 -10.52 -7.54 -16.22
CA GLU A 195 -11.50 -8.19 -15.33
C GLU A 195 -11.90 -9.59 -15.82
N ASP A 196 -11.96 -9.80 -17.14
CA ASP A 196 -12.24 -11.12 -17.72
C ASP A 196 -11.10 -12.10 -17.46
N PHE A 197 -9.85 -11.63 -17.58
CA PHE A 197 -8.69 -12.44 -17.21
C PHE A 197 -8.70 -12.81 -15.72
N ARG A 198 -9.02 -11.85 -14.83
CA ARG A 198 -9.18 -12.09 -13.39
C ARG A 198 -10.18 -13.21 -13.09
N LYS A 199 -11.38 -13.12 -13.69
CA LYS A 199 -12.44 -14.15 -13.58
C LYS A 199 -11.94 -15.51 -14.04
N ARG A 200 -11.30 -15.55 -15.22
CA ARG A 200 -10.84 -16.79 -15.86
C ARG A 200 -9.83 -17.55 -15.01
N ILE A 201 -8.93 -16.84 -14.31
CA ILE A 201 -7.87 -17.47 -13.52
C ILE A 201 -8.24 -17.68 -12.05
N GLY A 202 -9.37 -17.14 -11.59
CA GLY A 202 -9.85 -17.29 -10.22
C GLY A 202 -9.15 -16.41 -9.18
N ALA A 203 -8.57 -15.28 -9.58
CA ALA A 203 -8.12 -14.26 -8.62
C ALA A 203 -9.33 -13.58 -7.94
N ASP A 204 -9.14 -12.89 -6.82
CA ASP A 204 -10.24 -12.28 -6.06
C ASP A 204 -10.55 -10.86 -6.55
N ALA A 205 -9.52 -10.06 -6.85
CA ALA A 205 -9.70 -8.70 -7.35
C ALA A 205 -8.69 -8.32 -8.45
N TYR A 206 -9.09 -7.36 -9.26
CA TYR A 206 -8.25 -6.70 -10.25
C TYR A 206 -8.47 -5.18 -10.13
N PHE A 207 -7.38 -4.42 -10.23
CA PHE A 207 -7.44 -2.97 -10.25
C PHE A 207 -6.70 -2.41 -11.47
N PRO A 208 -7.36 -1.57 -12.29
CA PRO A 208 -6.68 -0.88 -13.39
C PRO A 208 -5.70 0.19 -12.89
N SER A 209 -5.87 0.65 -11.65
CA SER A 209 -5.04 1.67 -11.03
C SER A 209 -4.89 1.40 -9.53
N PRO A 210 -3.73 1.70 -8.92
CA PRO A 210 -3.43 1.32 -7.54
C PRO A 210 -4.21 2.09 -6.46
N HIS A 211 -4.87 3.20 -6.79
CA HIS A 211 -5.50 4.09 -5.81
C HIS A 211 -6.68 3.47 -5.03
N GLU A 212 -7.40 2.51 -5.62
CA GLU A 212 -8.55 1.84 -4.98
C GLU A 212 -8.14 0.67 -4.06
N LEU A 213 -6.91 0.18 -4.22
CA LEU A 213 -6.43 -1.01 -3.51
C LEU A 213 -6.46 -0.85 -1.98
N PRO A 214 -6.01 0.27 -1.37
CA PRO A 214 -6.05 0.42 0.08
C PRO A 214 -7.44 0.30 0.68
N ASP A 215 -8.48 0.79 -0.01
CA ASP A 215 -9.86 0.74 0.48
C ASP A 215 -10.46 -0.65 0.31
N TYR A 216 -10.21 -1.32 -0.82
CA TYR A 216 -10.55 -2.72 -0.98
C TYR A 216 -9.96 -3.60 0.13
N LEU A 217 -8.68 -3.41 0.45
CA LEU A 217 -8.01 -4.22 1.46
C LEU A 217 -8.56 -4.00 2.87
N LYS A 218 -9.05 -2.78 3.20
CA LYS A 218 -9.76 -2.53 4.47
C LYS A 218 -11.03 -3.37 4.57
N GLU A 219 -11.81 -3.44 3.48
CA GLU A 219 -13.04 -4.24 3.44
C GLU A 219 -12.74 -5.73 3.55
N VAL A 220 -11.68 -6.21 2.87
CA VAL A 220 -11.24 -7.61 2.96
C VAL A 220 -10.88 -7.99 4.40
N LEU A 221 -10.10 -7.17 5.10
CA LEU A 221 -9.72 -7.42 6.49
C LEU A 221 -10.95 -7.42 7.41
N ARG A 222 -11.86 -6.46 7.24
CA ARG A 222 -13.10 -6.38 8.03
C ARG A 222 -13.94 -7.66 7.90
N VAL A 223 -14.06 -8.20 6.69
CA VAL A 223 -14.79 -9.46 6.44
C VAL A 223 -14.04 -10.66 7.04
N ALA A 224 -12.71 -10.68 6.98
CA ALA A 224 -11.90 -11.75 7.56
C ALA A 224 -11.99 -11.79 9.10
N GLU A 225 -12.01 -10.63 9.77
CA GLU A 225 -12.18 -10.51 11.23
C GLU A 225 -13.57 -10.96 11.72
N GLN A 226 -14.59 -10.85 10.87
CA GLN A 226 -15.97 -11.26 11.18
C GLN A 226 -16.22 -12.77 10.96
N ARG A 227 -15.28 -13.49 10.34
CA ARG A 227 -15.38 -14.95 10.21
C ARG A 227 -15.10 -15.61 11.56
N PRO A 228 -15.96 -16.52 12.05
CA PRO A 228 -15.68 -17.23 13.29
C PRO A 228 -14.35 -17.97 13.14
N LYS A 229 -13.42 -17.71 14.07
CA LYS A 229 -12.18 -18.49 14.19
C LYS A 229 -12.59 -19.94 14.42
N ARG A 230 -12.38 -20.79 13.42
CA ARG A 230 -12.57 -22.24 13.55
C ARG A 230 -11.44 -22.84 14.36
#